data_AF-A0A8J4B6R3-F1
#
_entry.id   AF-A0A8J4B6R3-F1
#
_cell.length_a   1.000
_cell.length_b   1.000
_cell.length_c   1.000
_cell.angle_alpha   90.00
_cell.angle_beta   90.00
_cell.angle_gamma   90.00
#
_symmetry.space_group_name_H-M   'P 1'
#
loop_
_entity.id
_entity.type
_entity.pdbx_description
1 polymer ?
#
loop_
_entity_poly.entity_id
_entity_poly.type
_entity_poly.pdbx_seq_one_letter_code
_entity_poly.pdbx_strand_id
1 'polypeptide(L)'
;PCVNFAAAAISRREEPEPIGRKAATRLLRCGAHALLVCPKLALNSAAAQASANDPEVEALLKEFQDVFQDVPGLPPMRPVDHTIPLMPGATPISRPMYRLSPLELDEVKRQVTDLLAKGMIRPSTSPFSAPILFVAKKDGSLRMCIDYRGLNTVTVKNRYPLPRVDDLLDKLRGSAYFSSIDLQQGYNQIRIAESDIPKSAFRTPFGHYEYTVLSFGLVNAPATFQAAMNRIFGPYIDRFVVCYLDDILVYSRTREEHLQHLRLVLDVLRREQLYAKLPKCHWLQPQVEYLGHIISVDGVRMDPRKTAAVRDWPIPTNVQELRKFLGLTNYFRKF
;
A
#
# COMPACT_ATOMS: atom_id res chain seq x y z
N PRO A 1 -4.34 -17.85 11.47
CA PRO A 1 -3.40 -18.48 10.55
C PRO A 1 -3.67 -20.00 10.44
N CYS A 2 -4.67 -20.36 9.64
CA CYS A 2 -4.91 -21.75 9.25
C CYS A 2 -4.63 -21.83 7.75
N VAL A 3 -3.39 -22.15 7.41
CA VAL A 3 -3.02 -22.45 6.04
C VAL A 3 -2.91 -23.98 5.96
N ASN A 4 -3.97 -24.63 5.51
CA ASN A 4 -3.94 -26.05 5.18
C ASN A 4 -3.16 -26.21 3.87
N PHE A 5 -1.86 -26.49 3.96
CA PHE A 5 -1.10 -27.08 2.85
C PHE A 5 -0.72 -28.51 3.22
N ALA A 6 -1.04 -29.45 2.32
CA ALA A 6 -0.35 -30.74 2.22
C ALA A 6 -0.65 -31.36 0.86
N ALA A 7 0.17 -31.06 -0.15
CA ALA A 7 0.43 -31.99 -1.24
C ALA A 7 1.90 -32.39 -1.09
N ALA A 8 2.14 -33.66 -0.76
CA ALA A 8 3.48 -34.25 -0.71
C ALA A 8 3.60 -35.17 -1.92
N ALA A 9 4.59 -34.96 -2.79
CA ALA A 9 4.88 -35.92 -3.87
C ALA A 9 6.08 -36.78 -3.45
N ILE A 10 5.99 -38.10 -3.66
CA ILE A 10 7.11 -39.04 -3.47
C ILE A 10 7.43 -39.72 -4.79
N SER A 11 8.70 -39.64 -5.15
CA SER A 11 9.34 -40.30 -6.29
C SER A 11 9.41 -41.82 -6.10
N ARG A 12 8.61 -42.53 -6.92
CA ARG A 12 8.90 -43.85 -7.53
C ARG A 12 8.22 -44.03 -8.89
N ARG A 13 7.66 -42.95 -9.46
CA ARG A 13 7.06 -42.91 -10.80
C ARG A 13 7.67 -41.71 -11.53
N GLU A 14 7.82 -41.83 -12.84
CA GLU A 14 8.41 -40.78 -13.69
C GLU A 14 7.59 -39.47 -13.67
N GLU A 15 6.34 -39.50 -13.19
CA GLU A 15 5.51 -38.31 -12.97
C GLU A 15 4.91 -38.27 -11.53
N PRO A 16 5.06 -37.16 -10.78
CA PRO A 16 4.52 -37.02 -9.43
C PRO A 16 3.02 -36.66 -9.42
N GLU A 17 2.21 -37.46 -8.72
CA GLU A 17 0.79 -37.18 -8.47
C GLU A 17 0.54 -36.57 -7.06
N PRO A 18 -0.37 -35.60 -6.93
CA PRO A 18 -0.73 -35.03 -5.63
C PRO A 18 -1.53 -36.01 -4.78
N ILE A 19 -1.07 -36.28 -3.55
CA ILE A 19 -1.78 -37.12 -2.57
C ILE A 19 -2.25 -36.33 -1.34
N GLY A 20 -3.35 -36.79 -0.73
CA GLY A 20 -3.90 -36.18 0.48
C GLY A 20 -3.08 -36.43 1.74
N ARG A 21 -3.23 -35.55 2.75
CA ARG A 21 -2.48 -35.52 4.02
C ARG A 21 -2.38 -36.88 4.75
N LYS A 22 -3.47 -37.65 4.80
CA LYS A 22 -3.50 -38.97 5.47
C LYS A 22 -2.60 -39.99 4.75
N ALA A 23 -2.62 -40.00 3.42
CA ALA A 23 -1.78 -40.87 2.61
C ALA A 23 -0.30 -40.50 2.72
N ALA A 24 0.01 -39.19 2.69
CA ALA A 24 1.37 -38.69 2.88
C ALA A 24 1.96 -39.08 4.25
N THR A 25 1.17 -38.96 5.32
CA THR A 25 1.59 -39.33 6.69
C THR A 25 1.91 -40.83 6.79
N ARG A 26 1.13 -41.69 6.12
CA ARG A 26 1.39 -43.13 6.08
C ARG A 26 2.69 -43.47 5.37
N LEU A 27 2.95 -42.82 4.24
CA LEU A 27 4.14 -43.08 3.41
C LEU A 27 5.43 -42.60 4.08
N LEU A 28 5.42 -41.44 4.74
CA LEU A 28 6.57 -40.94 5.52
C LEU A 28 6.97 -41.90 6.64
N ARG A 29 5.99 -42.54 7.31
CA ARG A 29 6.25 -43.54 8.36
C ARG A 29 6.86 -44.84 7.82
N CYS A 30 6.76 -45.09 6.52
CA CYS A 30 7.36 -46.26 5.86
C CYS A 30 8.73 -45.95 5.22
N GLY A 31 9.38 -44.84 5.60
CA GLY A 31 10.73 -44.48 5.14
C GLY A 31 10.79 -43.82 3.77
N ALA A 32 9.67 -43.29 3.27
CA ALA A 32 9.61 -42.64 1.97
C ALA A 32 10.06 -41.16 2.06
N HIS A 33 10.72 -40.64 1.03
CA HIS A 33 11.15 -39.23 0.95
C HIS A 33 10.08 -38.35 0.30
N ALA A 34 9.66 -37.26 0.94
CA ALA A 34 8.70 -36.32 0.39
C ALA A 34 9.37 -35.00 -0.03
N LEU A 35 9.00 -34.50 -1.22
CA LEU A 35 9.31 -33.15 -1.65
C LEU A 35 8.11 -32.24 -1.36
N LEU A 36 8.35 -31.13 -0.66
CA LEU A 36 7.37 -30.09 -0.45
C LEU A 36 7.35 -29.19 -1.69
N VAL A 37 6.42 -29.44 -2.59
CA VAL A 37 6.20 -28.55 -3.74
C VAL A 37 5.27 -27.43 -3.28
N CYS A 38 5.82 -26.23 -3.07
CA CYS A 38 5.04 -25.00 -3.00
C CYS A 38 4.80 -24.53 -4.44
N PRO A 39 3.65 -24.77 -5.07
CA PRO A 39 3.33 -24.03 -6.28
C PRO A 39 3.27 -22.56 -5.86
N LYS A 40 4.22 -21.74 -6.36
CA LYS A 40 3.97 -20.31 -6.50
C LYS A 40 2.80 -20.22 -7.48
N LEU A 41 1.58 -20.23 -6.96
CA LEU A 41 0.44 -19.71 -7.70
C LEU A 41 0.73 -18.23 -7.89
N ALA A 42 1.36 -17.90 -9.01
CA ALA A 42 1.33 -16.57 -9.60
C ALA A 42 -0.10 -16.30 -10.12
N LEU A 43 -1.12 -16.48 -9.27
CA LEU A 43 -2.46 -16.03 -9.55
C LEU A 43 -2.54 -14.56 -9.14
N ASN A 44 -2.03 -13.76 -10.08
CA ASN A 44 -2.38 -12.38 -10.37
C ASN A 44 -1.64 -11.91 -11.64
N SER A 45 -0.76 -12.74 -12.23
CA SER A 45 -0.01 -12.31 -13.40
C SER A 45 -0.76 -12.49 -14.71
N ALA A 46 -1.72 -13.41 -14.86
CA ALA A 46 -2.34 -13.62 -16.18
C ALA A 46 -3.17 -12.40 -16.67
N ALA A 47 -3.92 -11.74 -15.78
CA ALA A 47 -4.64 -10.50 -16.10
C ALA A 47 -3.71 -9.26 -16.11
N ALA A 48 -2.70 -9.23 -15.22
CA ALA A 48 -1.68 -8.16 -15.21
C ALA A 48 -0.69 -8.25 -16.40
N GLN A 49 -0.49 -9.43 -16.98
CA GLN A 49 0.35 -9.69 -18.17
C GLN A 49 -0.44 -9.50 -19.46
N ALA A 50 -1.76 -9.72 -19.46
CA ALA A 50 -2.57 -9.49 -20.66
C ALA A 50 -2.64 -8.01 -21.06
N SER A 51 -2.56 -7.07 -20.11
CA SER A 51 -2.52 -5.63 -20.41
C SER A 51 -1.14 -5.08 -20.74
N ALA A 52 -0.08 -5.82 -20.44
CA ALA A 52 1.29 -5.41 -20.74
C ALA A 52 1.62 -5.48 -22.24
N ASN A 53 0.67 -5.94 -23.06
CA ASN A 53 0.84 -6.18 -24.50
C ASN A 53 -0.05 -5.27 -25.38
N ASP A 54 -0.68 -4.23 -24.83
CA ASP A 54 -1.39 -3.24 -25.66
C ASP A 54 -0.37 -2.25 -26.24
N PRO A 55 -0.17 -2.19 -27.58
CA PRO A 55 0.91 -1.39 -28.16
C PRO A 55 0.78 0.12 -27.90
N GLU A 56 -0.44 0.64 -27.74
CA GLU A 56 -0.66 2.06 -27.47
C GLU A 56 -0.37 2.40 -26.01
N VAL A 57 -0.72 1.50 -25.09
CA VAL A 57 -0.31 1.62 -23.69
C VAL A 57 1.19 1.53 -23.56
N GLU A 58 1.84 0.55 -24.20
CA GLU A 58 3.31 0.43 -24.19
C GLU A 58 4.01 1.68 -24.73
N ALA A 59 3.52 2.23 -25.85
CA ALA A 59 4.04 3.47 -26.42
C ALA A 59 3.92 4.64 -25.42
N LEU A 60 2.77 4.75 -24.74
CA LEU A 60 2.55 5.75 -23.71
C LEU A 60 3.49 5.53 -22.51
N LEU A 61 3.62 4.32 -22.00
CA LEU A 61 4.52 4.02 -20.87
C LEU A 61 5.98 4.30 -21.22
N LYS A 62 6.38 4.06 -22.47
CA LYS A 62 7.73 4.40 -22.97
C LYS A 62 7.92 5.91 -23.07
N GLU A 63 6.91 6.64 -23.55
CA GLU A 63 6.94 8.10 -23.59
C GLU A 63 7.06 8.69 -22.18
N PHE A 64 6.38 8.10 -21.19
CA PHE A 64 6.33 8.51 -19.79
C PHE A 64 7.27 7.74 -18.86
N GLN A 65 8.35 7.15 -19.38
CA GLN A 65 9.28 6.35 -18.59
C GLN A 65 9.89 7.11 -17.40
N ASP A 66 10.00 8.44 -17.49
CA ASP A 66 10.47 9.34 -16.45
C ASP A 66 9.54 9.40 -15.23
N VAL A 67 8.25 9.07 -15.36
CA VAL A 67 7.30 8.95 -14.25
C VAL A 67 7.53 7.66 -13.44
N PHE A 68 8.19 6.66 -14.05
CA PHE A 68 8.39 5.34 -13.46
C PHE A 68 9.82 5.08 -12.98
N GLN A 69 10.69 6.09 -13.03
CA GLN A 69 12.04 6.02 -12.49
C GLN A 69 12.04 6.11 -10.95
N ASP A 70 13.15 5.73 -10.33
CA ASP A 70 13.35 5.95 -8.91
C ASP A 70 13.30 7.44 -8.57
N VAL A 71 12.72 7.78 -7.41
CA VAL A 71 12.59 9.16 -6.94
C VAL A 71 14.00 9.79 -6.85
N PRO A 72 14.33 10.81 -7.68
CA PRO A 72 15.70 11.27 -7.89
C PRO A 72 16.25 12.11 -6.73
N GLY A 73 15.44 12.41 -5.72
CA GLY A 73 15.81 13.19 -4.56
C GLY A 73 14.59 13.68 -3.78
N LEU A 74 14.69 14.91 -3.25
CA LEU A 74 13.57 15.52 -2.56
C LEU A 74 12.47 15.96 -3.55
N PRO A 75 11.19 15.66 -3.26
CA PRO A 75 10.08 16.17 -4.08
C PRO A 75 10.05 17.70 -4.07
N PRO A 76 9.35 18.39 -4.98
CA PRO A 76 9.20 19.84 -4.92
C PRO A 76 8.39 20.27 -3.68
N MET A 77 8.61 21.51 -3.22
CA MET A 77 7.73 22.16 -2.24
C MET A 77 6.35 22.39 -2.85
N ARG A 78 5.29 22.17 -2.08
CA ARG A 78 3.91 22.36 -2.55
C ARG A 78 3.10 23.16 -1.52
N PRO A 79 2.03 23.86 -1.92
CA PRO A 79 1.15 24.56 -0.99
C PRO A 79 0.48 23.66 0.08
N VAL A 80 0.52 22.35 -0.14
CA VAL A 80 -0.10 21.30 0.69
C VAL A 80 0.95 20.45 1.42
N ASP A 81 2.16 20.98 1.57
CA ASP A 81 3.21 20.32 2.34
C ASP A 81 2.73 20.02 3.77
N HIS A 82 3.26 18.93 4.33
CA HIS A 82 2.80 18.42 5.60
C HIS A 82 3.20 19.32 6.76
N THR A 83 2.21 19.71 7.54
CA THR A 83 2.41 20.41 8.81
C THR A 83 2.05 19.52 9.99
N ILE A 84 2.75 19.71 11.11
CA ILE A 84 2.53 19.04 12.39
C ILE A 84 2.14 20.11 13.43
N PRO A 85 0.90 20.63 13.37
CA PRO A 85 0.41 21.61 14.34
C PRO A 85 0.26 20.96 15.70
N LEU A 86 0.91 21.52 16.72
CA LEU A 86 0.83 21.01 18.08
C LEU A 86 -0.29 21.71 18.83
N MET A 87 -0.88 21.04 19.82
CA MET A 87 -1.86 21.66 20.71
C MET A 87 -1.22 22.82 21.49
N PRO A 88 -1.97 23.88 21.82
CA PRO A 88 -1.46 24.99 22.61
C PRO A 88 -0.83 24.50 23.93
N GLY A 89 0.40 24.93 24.22
CA GLY A 89 1.14 24.51 25.42
C GLY A 89 1.80 23.13 25.33
N ALA A 90 1.74 22.43 24.19
CA ALA A 90 2.42 21.16 24.03
C ALA A 90 3.95 21.32 24.13
N THR A 91 4.57 20.49 24.96
CA THR A 91 6.03 20.39 25.06
C THR A 91 6.56 19.28 24.15
N PRO A 92 7.85 19.34 23.76
CA PRO A 92 8.47 18.26 23.01
C PRO A 92 8.38 16.90 23.70
N ILE A 93 8.10 15.85 22.92
CA ILE A 93 8.01 14.47 23.41
C ILE A 93 9.25 13.69 22.99
N SER A 94 9.93 13.10 23.97
CA SER A 94 11.06 12.20 23.78
C SER A 94 10.77 10.86 24.45
N ARG A 95 10.81 9.78 23.68
CA ARG A 95 10.53 8.40 24.13
C ARG A 95 11.77 7.51 23.97
N PRO A 96 12.00 6.55 24.88
CA PRO A 96 13.16 5.66 24.83
C PRO A 96 13.06 4.67 23.66
N MET A 97 14.21 4.20 23.19
CA MET A 97 14.30 3.19 22.13
C MET A 97 13.80 1.83 22.61
N TYR A 98 13.21 1.07 21.70
CA TYR A 98 12.99 -0.36 21.90
C TYR A 98 14.28 -1.14 21.70
N ARG A 99 14.35 -2.32 22.31
CA ARG A 99 15.44 -3.26 22.05
C ARG A 99 15.32 -3.78 20.62
N LEU A 100 16.42 -3.77 19.89
CA LEU A 100 16.52 -4.33 18.55
C LEU A 100 17.41 -5.58 18.56
N SER A 101 17.03 -6.56 17.76
CA SER A 101 17.85 -7.74 17.45
C SER A 101 19.01 -7.37 16.50
N PRO A 102 20.06 -8.21 16.39
CA PRO A 102 21.16 -7.96 15.46
C PRO A 102 20.71 -7.74 14.00
N LEU A 103 19.75 -8.55 13.53
CA LEU A 103 19.19 -8.41 12.18
C LEU A 103 18.49 -7.06 11.98
N GLU A 104 17.76 -6.60 12.99
CA GLU A 104 17.11 -5.29 12.95
C GLU A 104 18.13 -4.16 12.97
N LEU A 105 19.23 -4.28 13.73
CA LEU A 105 20.31 -3.28 13.74
C LEU A 105 20.94 -3.09 12.36
N ASP A 106 21.25 -4.19 11.67
CA ASP A 106 21.80 -4.13 10.31
C ASP A 106 20.82 -3.47 9.35
N GLU A 107 19.54 -3.79 9.47
CA GLU A 107 18.49 -3.20 8.63
C GLU A 107 18.27 -1.71 8.90
N VAL A 108 18.36 -1.27 10.17
CA VAL A 108 18.33 0.16 10.52
C VAL A 108 19.48 0.88 9.83
N LYS A 109 20.70 0.36 9.94
CA LYS A 109 21.88 0.99 9.33
C LYS A 109 21.71 1.11 7.83
N ARG A 110 21.21 0.06 7.17
CA ARG A 110 20.93 0.05 5.72
C ARG A 110 19.89 1.11 5.33
N GLN A 111 18.71 1.13 5.99
CA GLN A 111 17.63 2.07 5.66
C GLN A 111 17.99 3.51 5.98
N VAL A 112 18.63 3.78 7.12
CA VAL A 112 19.08 5.14 7.49
C VAL A 112 20.10 5.66 6.48
N THR A 113 21.06 4.84 6.05
CA THR A 113 22.06 5.24 5.04
C THR A 113 21.39 5.62 3.71
N ASP A 114 20.44 4.79 3.24
CA ASP A 114 19.69 5.06 2.01
C ASP A 114 18.85 6.35 2.11
N LEU A 115 18.15 6.54 3.23
CA LEU A 115 17.34 7.74 3.46
C LEU A 115 18.19 9.02 3.56
N LEU A 116 19.37 8.95 4.19
CA LEU A 116 20.33 10.05 4.24
C LEU A 116 20.88 10.39 2.85
N ALA A 117 21.27 9.39 2.06
CA ALA A 117 21.78 9.57 0.71
C ALA A 117 20.74 10.25 -0.21
N LYS A 118 19.45 9.95 0.00
CA LYS A 118 18.33 10.56 -0.72
C LYS A 118 17.89 11.92 -0.16
N GLY A 119 18.48 12.37 0.94
CA GLY A 119 18.09 13.60 1.66
C GLY A 119 16.72 13.56 2.33
N MET A 120 16.06 12.39 2.36
CA MET A 120 14.72 12.20 2.95
C MET A 120 14.73 12.29 4.48
N ILE A 121 15.91 12.10 5.07
CA ILE A 121 16.20 12.41 6.48
C ILE A 121 17.50 13.19 6.57
N ARG A 122 17.69 13.89 7.69
CA ARG A 122 18.97 14.53 8.06
C ARG A 122 19.27 14.34 9.55
N PRO A 123 20.53 14.48 9.99
CA PRO A 123 20.85 14.50 11.41
C PRO A 123 20.06 15.58 12.14
N SER A 124 19.60 15.28 13.36
CA SER A 124 18.78 16.16 14.16
C SER A 124 19.43 16.47 15.50
N THR A 125 19.11 17.65 16.05
CA THR A 125 19.35 18.06 17.44
C THR A 125 18.04 18.41 18.14
N SER A 126 16.91 18.01 17.56
CA SER A 126 15.57 18.35 18.02
C SER A 126 15.30 17.84 19.45
N PRO A 127 14.53 18.59 20.25
CA PRO A 127 14.05 18.06 21.53
C PRO A 127 13.00 16.94 21.37
N PHE A 128 12.44 16.76 20.16
CA PHE A 128 11.55 15.64 19.85
C PHE A 128 12.34 14.37 19.57
N SER A 129 11.79 13.23 19.99
CA SER A 129 12.42 11.94 19.72
C SER A 129 11.44 10.78 19.79
N ALA A 130 11.09 10.24 18.63
CA ALA A 130 10.33 9.00 18.52
C ALA A 130 11.27 7.78 18.40
N PRO A 131 10.94 6.64 19.00
CA PRO A 131 11.68 5.41 18.80
C PRO A 131 11.25 4.74 17.49
N ILE A 132 12.11 3.88 16.96
CA ILE A 132 11.82 3.05 15.79
C ILE A 132 11.36 1.65 16.18
N LEU A 133 10.53 1.03 15.34
CA LEU A 133 10.13 -0.36 15.43
C LEU A 133 10.06 -0.97 14.02
N PHE A 134 10.09 -2.30 13.93
CA PHE A 134 9.93 -3.00 12.66
C PHE A 134 8.58 -3.69 12.53
N VAL A 135 8.08 -3.71 11.30
CA VAL A 135 6.93 -4.51 10.90
C VAL A 135 7.34 -5.40 9.73
N ALA A 136 7.02 -6.69 9.81
CA ALA A 136 7.25 -7.62 8.72
C ALA A 136 6.30 -7.32 7.54
N LYS A 137 6.86 -7.19 6.34
CA LYS A 137 6.09 -7.17 5.10
C LYS A 137 5.67 -8.60 4.73
N LYS A 138 4.73 -8.70 3.78
CA LYS A 138 4.23 -9.99 3.26
C LYS A 138 5.35 -10.86 2.66
N ASP A 139 6.38 -10.24 2.12
CA ASP A 139 7.56 -10.91 1.53
C ASP A 139 8.62 -11.31 2.57
N GLY A 140 8.37 -11.07 3.87
CA GLY A 140 9.30 -11.33 4.95
C GLY A 140 10.34 -10.23 5.19
N SER A 141 10.44 -9.23 4.31
CA SER A 141 11.32 -8.08 4.52
C SER A 141 10.82 -7.18 5.65
N LEU A 142 11.74 -6.49 6.32
CA LEU A 142 11.42 -5.61 7.44
C LEU A 142 11.13 -4.18 6.96
N ARG A 143 10.10 -3.54 7.51
CA ARG A 143 9.78 -2.12 7.31
C ARG A 143 10.07 -1.36 8.59
N MET A 144 11.01 -0.41 8.53
CA MET A 144 11.26 0.51 9.64
C MET A 144 10.07 1.47 9.76
N CYS A 145 9.50 1.55 10.96
CA CYS A 145 8.38 2.43 11.29
C CYS A 145 8.79 3.32 12.46
N ILE A 146 8.47 4.60 12.37
CA ILE A 146 8.68 5.53 13.47
C ILE A 146 7.45 5.53 14.36
N ASP A 147 7.63 5.31 15.66
CA ASP A 147 6.54 5.28 16.62
C ASP A 147 6.15 6.67 17.09
N TYR A 148 5.47 7.40 16.20
CA TYR A 148 4.93 8.74 16.47
C TYR A 148 3.72 8.74 17.40
N ARG A 149 3.34 7.64 18.07
CA ARG A 149 2.17 7.63 18.98
C ARG A 149 2.23 8.75 20.02
N GLY A 150 3.42 9.00 20.58
CA GLY A 150 3.65 10.13 21.49
C GLY A 150 3.33 11.47 20.82
N LEU A 151 4.01 11.80 19.73
CA LEU A 151 3.79 13.03 18.95
C LEU A 151 2.33 13.20 18.51
N ASN A 152 1.70 12.12 18.03
CA ASN A 152 0.32 12.10 17.56
C ASN A 152 -0.68 12.46 18.67
N THR A 153 -0.36 12.20 19.95
CA THR A 153 -1.25 12.56 21.06
C THR A 153 -1.32 14.06 21.29
N VAL A 154 -0.26 14.81 20.95
CA VAL A 154 -0.15 16.27 21.14
C VAL A 154 -0.30 17.06 19.84
N THR A 155 -0.54 16.37 18.72
CA THR A 155 -0.77 16.98 17.41
C THR A 155 -2.27 17.26 17.24
N VAL A 156 -2.61 18.46 16.75
CA VAL A 156 -3.98 18.81 16.37
C VAL A 156 -4.41 17.93 15.20
N LYS A 157 -5.46 17.13 15.41
CA LYS A 157 -5.93 16.15 14.41
C LYS A 157 -6.63 16.87 13.25
N ASN A 158 -6.16 16.63 12.03
CA ASN A 158 -6.78 17.09 10.81
C ASN A 158 -7.91 16.11 10.42
N ARG A 159 -9.15 16.60 10.36
CA ARG A 159 -10.32 15.84 9.92
C ARG A 159 -10.65 16.11 8.45
N TYR A 160 -9.64 16.14 7.60
CA TYR A 160 -9.84 16.27 6.17
C TYR A 160 -10.78 15.16 5.67
N PRO A 161 -11.80 15.49 4.86
CA PRO A 161 -12.78 14.50 4.43
C PRO A 161 -12.11 13.50 3.47
N LEU A 162 -11.99 12.26 3.94
CA LEU A 162 -11.70 11.15 3.04
C LEU A 162 -13.00 10.77 2.32
N PRO A 163 -12.96 10.56 0.99
CA PRO A 163 -14.14 10.14 0.25
C PRO A 163 -14.64 8.79 0.77
N ARG A 164 -15.97 8.64 0.87
CA ARG A 164 -16.55 7.34 1.26
C ARG A 164 -16.34 6.35 0.12
N VAL A 165 -15.99 5.12 0.47
CA VAL A 165 -15.77 4.05 -0.50
C VAL A 165 -16.99 3.86 -1.40
N ASP A 166 -18.20 3.87 -0.83
CA ASP A 166 -19.44 3.79 -1.60
C ASP A 166 -19.59 4.90 -2.65
N ASP A 167 -19.30 6.14 -2.28
CA ASP A 167 -19.39 7.29 -3.18
C ASP A 167 -18.37 7.17 -4.33
N LEU A 168 -17.18 6.61 -4.04
CA LEU A 168 -16.18 6.33 -5.07
C LEU A 168 -16.66 5.23 -6.02
N LEU A 169 -17.21 4.15 -5.48
CA LEU A 169 -17.70 3.02 -6.28
C LEU A 169 -18.87 3.41 -7.19
N ASP A 170 -19.75 4.29 -6.73
CA ASP A 170 -20.89 4.77 -7.52
C ASP A 170 -20.45 5.57 -8.74
N LYS A 171 -19.32 6.29 -8.67
CA LYS A 171 -18.73 7.03 -9.79
C LYS A 171 -18.15 6.13 -10.88
N LEU A 172 -17.78 4.91 -10.52
CA LEU A 172 -17.18 3.95 -11.45
C LEU A 172 -18.23 3.22 -12.31
N ARG A 173 -19.51 3.30 -11.95
CA ARG A 173 -20.60 2.60 -12.65
C ARG A 173 -20.66 3.00 -14.13
N GLY A 174 -20.82 1.99 -15.00
CA GLY A 174 -20.90 2.18 -16.45
C GLY A 174 -19.56 2.39 -17.14
N SER A 175 -18.45 2.29 -16.40
CA SER A 175 -17.10 2.26 -16.99
C SER A 175 -16.76 0.84 -17.42
N ALA A 176 -16.01 0.71 -18.52
CA ALA A 176 -15.59 -0.58 -19.07
C ALA A 176 -14.07 -0.79 -18.98
N TYR A 177 -13.29 0.29 -18.83
CA TYR A 177 -11.83 0.25 -18.80
C TYR A 177 -11.29 0.94 -17.56
N PHE A 178 -10.34 0.28 -16.90
CA PHE A 178 -9.76 0.71 -15.64
C PHE A 178 -8.24 0.61 -15.65
N SER A 179 -7.57 1.59 -15.07
CA SER A 179 -6.12 1.53 -14.80
C SER A 179 -5.84 2.00 -13.39
N SER A 180 -5.04 1.26 -12.64
CA SER A 180 -4.61 1.59 -11.28
C SER A 180 -3.13 1.97 -11.28
N ILE A 181 -2.80 3.11 -10.70
CA ILE A 181 -1.43 3.61 -10.58
C ILE A 181 -1.07 3.69 -9.09
N ASP A 182 -0.06 2.92 -8.67
CA ASP A 182 0.48 2.89 -7.30
C ASP A 182 1.71 3.81 -7.24
N LEU A 183 1.68 4.82 -6.36
CA LEU A 183 2.81 5.74 -6.19
C LEU A 183 3.97 5.09 -5.42
N GLN A 184 5.21 5.31 -5.89
CA GLN A 184 6.40 4.77 -5.25
C GLN A 184 6.64 5.46 -3.89
N GLN A 185 6.42 4.73 -2.80
CA GLN A 185 6.57 5.28 -1.44
C GLN A 185 5.77 6.59 -1.30
N GLY A 186 4.50 6.58 -1.71
CA GLY A 186 3.68 7.79 -1.92
C GLY A 186 3.91 8.90 -0.89
N TYR A 187 3.82 8.60 0.41
CA TYR A 187 4.07 9.57 1.48
C TYR A 187 5.39 10.33 1.34
N ASN A 188 6.50 9.67 1.01
CA ASN A 188 7.81 10.29 0.87
C ASN A 188 7.91 11.29 -0.30
N GLN A 189 6.88 11.40 -1.14
CA GLN A 189 6.80 12.34 -2.25
C GLN A 189 6.13 13.68 -1.88
N ILE A 190 5.71 13.85 -0.62
CA ILE A 190 5.23 15.13 -0.07
C ILE A 190 6.26 15.62 0.96
N ARG A 191 6.59 16.92 0.97
CA ARG A 191 7.52 17.47 1.96
C ARG A 191 6.86 17.71 3.31
N ILE A 192 7.67 17.78 4.36
CA ILE A 192 7.27 18.39 5.63
C ILE A 192 7.67 19.87 5.56
N ALA A 193 6.80 20.76 6.03
CA ALA A 193 7.11 22.18 6.15
C ALA A 193 8.38 22.37 7.01
N GLU A 194 9.30 23.24 6.60
CA GLU A 194 10.62 23.37 7.25
C GLU A 194 10.53 23.62 8.77
N SER A 195 9.54 24.40 9.21
CA SER A 195 9.29 24.70 10.62
C SER A 195 8.86 23.48 11.45
N ASP A 196 8.36 22.43 10.79
CA ASP A 196 7.80 21.24 11.42
C ASP A 196 8.71 20.01 11.28
N ILE A 197 9.75 20.07 10.45
CA ILE A 197 10.75 19.01 10.30
C ILE A 197 11.30 18.53 11.65
N PRO A 198 11.71 19.40 12.60
CA PRO A 198 12.24 18.95 13.89
C PRO A 198 11.25 18.12 14.71
N LYS A 199 9.94 18.28 14.51
CA LYS A 199 8.91 17.52 15.24
C LYS A 199 8.87 16.05 14.80
N SER A 200 9.31 15.75 13.58
CA SER A 200 9.42 14.39 13.05
C SER A 200 10.65 13.62 13.54
N ALA A 201 11.43 14.20 14.45
CA ALA A 201 12.70 13.61 14.85
C ALA A 201 12.53 12.24 15.54
N PHE A 202 13.41 11.31 15.18
CA PHE A 202 13.44 9.93 15.64
C PHE A 202 14.86 9.48 15.95
N ARG A 203 14.99 8.55 16.89
CA ARG A 203 16.28 8.04 17.36
C ARG A 203 16.49 6.59 16.96
N THR A 204 17.73 6.29 16.60
CA THR A 204 18.23 4.95 16.34
C THR A 204 19.49 4.71 17.16
N PRO A 205 19.96 3.45 17.29
CA PRO A 205 21.24 3.17 17.92
C PRO A 205 22.44 3.85 17.24
N PHE A 206 22.27 4.34 16.01
CA PHE A 206 23.32 4.97 15.21
C PHE A 206 23.16 6.50 15.09
N GLY A 207 22.23 7.11 15.83
CA GLY A 207 22.09 8.56 15.86
C GLY A 207 20.65 9.07 15.98
N HIS A 208 20.52 10.38 15.89
CA HIS A 208 19.26 11.10 15.96
C HIS A 208 19.02 11.83 14.64
N TYR A 209 17.86 11.61 14.05
CA TYR A 209 17.54 12.02 12.69
C TYR A 209 16.14 12.63 12.63
N GLU A 210 15.86 13.43 11.61
CA GLU A 210 14.54 14.01 11.33
C GLU A 210 14.18 13.84 9.87
N TYR A 211 12.90 13.64 9.59
CA TYR A 211 12.39 13.49 8.23
C TYR A 211 12.15 14.85 7.57
N THR A 212 12.60 14.99 6.33
CA THR A 212 12.35 16.17 5.48
C THR A 212 11.13 15.97 4.57
N VAL A 213 10.70 14.72 4.42
CA VAL A 213 9.52 14.29 3.66
C VAL A 213 8.52 13.60 4.58
N LEU A 214 7.25 13.60 4.17
CA LEU A 214 6.16 12.99 4.92
C LEU A 214 6.45 11.50 5.14
N SER A 215 6.49 11.10 6.41
CA SER A 215 6.79 9.74 6.82
C SER A 215 5.56 9.03 7.37
N PHE A 216 5.56 7.70 7.24
CA PHE A 216 4.49 6.88 7.79
C PHE A 216 4.43 6.99 9.32
N GLY A 217 3.21 6.93 9.85
CA GLY A 217 2.93 6.94 11.30
C GLY A 217 2.49 8.30 11.85
N LEU A 218 2.71 9.40 11.13
CA LEU A 218 2.18 10.71 11.51
C LEU A 218 0.65 10.73 11.35
N VAL A 219 -0.06 11.23 12.38
CA VAL A 219 -1.53 11.16 12.47
C VAL A 219 -2.25 11.83 11.29
N ASN A 220 -1.69 12.93 10.78
CA ASN A 220 -2.29 13.72 9.70
C ASN A 220 -1.72 13.36 8.32
N ALA A 221 -0.86 12.35 8.20
CA ALA A 221 -0.27 11.98 6.91
C ALA A 221 -1.33 11.59 5.86
N PRO A 222 -2.33 10.74 6.16
CA PRO A 222 -3.37 10.39 5.19
C PRO A 222 -4.19 11.61 4.74
N ALA A 223 -4.54 12.49 5.68
CA ALA A 223 -5.29 13.72 5.41
C ALA A 223 -4.51 14.67 4.48
N THR A 224 -3.22 14.86 4.75
CA THR A 224 -2.34 15.69 3.91
C THR A 224 -2.21 15.10 2.52
N PHE A 225 -2.01 13.78 2.44
CA PHE A 225 -1.86 13.09 1.17
C PHE A 225 -3.12 13.19 0.31
N GLN A 226 -4.30 12.94 0.89
CA GLN A 226 -5.57 13.08 0.17
C GLN A 226 -5.80 14.53 -0.28
N ALA A 227 -5.50 15.52 0.57
CA ALA A 227 -5.61 16.92 0.19
C ALA A 227 -4.72 17.28 -1.00
N ALA A 228 -3.50 16.73 -1.04
CA ALA A 228 -2.59 16.90 -2.15
C ALA A 228 -3.12 16.25 -3.44
N MET A 229 -3.60 15.01 -3.37
CA MET A 229 -4.18 14.33 -4.54
C MET A 229 -5.41 15.06 -5.07
N ASN A 230 -6.31 15.50 -4.20
CA ASN A 230 -7.49 16.28 -4.60
C ASN A 230 -7.11 17.61 -5.26
N ARG A 231 -6.05 18.27 -4.80
CA ARG A 231 -5.56 19.51 -5.43
C ARG A 231 -4.95 19.26 -6.79
N ILE A 232 -4.09 18.23 -6.89
CA ILE A 232 -3.34 17.90 -8.10
C ILE A 232 -4.25 17.39 -9.21
N PHE A 233 -5.13 16.44 -8.88
CA PHE A 233 -6.04 15.82 -9.84
C PHE A 233 -7.42 16.48 -9.89
N GLY A 234 -7.66 17.55 -9.13
CA GLY A 234 -8.97 18.21 -9.00
C GLY A 234 -9.75 18.41 -10.31
N PRO A 235 -9.13 18.83 -11.43
CA PRO A 235 -9.82 18.95 -12.72
C PRO A 235 -10.40 17.65 -13.31
N TYR A 236 -9.92 16.50 -12.84
CA TYR A 236 -10.19 15.15 -13.34
C TYR A 236 -10.91 14.25 -12.34
N ILE A 237 -10.85 14.60 -11.05
CA ILE A 237 -11.61 13.95 -9.98
C ILE A 237 -13.10 13.96 -10.33
N ASP A 238 -13.76 12.83 -10.11
CA ASP A 238 -15.18 12.59 -10.35
C ASP A 238 -15.60 12.65 -11.83
N ARG A 239 -14.64 12.77 -12.75
CA ARG A 239 -14.87 12.70 -14.19
C ARG A 239 -14.34 11.39 -14.75
N PHE A 240 -13.05 11.12 -14.52
CA PHE A 240 -12.38 9.89 -14.95
C PHE A 240 -11.24 9.46 -14.03
N VAL A 241 -11.03 10.17 -12.92
CA VAL A 241 -10.04 9.84 -11.88
C VAL A 241 -10.72 9.71 -10.52
N VAL A 242 -10.37 8.68 -9.78
CA VAL A 242 -10.60 8.56 -8.34
C VAL A 242 -9.26 8.41 -7.65
N CYS A 243 -9.00 9.23 -6.62
CA CYS A 243 -7.83 9.10 -5.78
C CYS A 243 -8.25 8.68 -4.38
N TYR A 244 -7.60 7.63 -3.85
CA TYR A 244 -7.70 7.24 -2.46
C TYR A 244 -6.29 7.04 -1.91
N LEU A 245 -5.82 8.00 -1.11
CA LEU A 245 -4.43 8.05 -0.66
C LEU A 245 -3.47 7.86 -1.85
N ASP A 246 -2.58 6.87 -1.79
CA ASP A 246 -1.54 6.56 -2.78
C ASP A 246 -2.04 5.80 -4.02
N ASP A 247 -3.30 5.36 -4.04
CA ASP A 247 -3.91 4.66 -5.17
C ASP A 247 -4.69 5.64 -6.07
N ILE A 248 -4.22 5.80 -7.31
CA ILE A 248 -4.89 6.57 -8.36
C ILE A 248 -5.58 5.60 -9.31
N LEU A 249 -6.91 5.68 -9.41
CA LEU A 249 -7.71 4.89 -10.33
C LEU A 249 -8.21 5.76 -11.48
N VAL A 250 -7.88 5.37 -12.70
CA VAL A 250 -8.40 5.95 -13.95
C VAL A 250 -9.50 5.03 -14.48
N TYR A 251 -10.63 5.58 -14.90
CA TYR A 251 -11.77 4.82 -15.40
C TYR A 251 -12.39 5.49 -16.63
N SER A 252 -12.88 4.71 -17.60
CA SER A 252 -13.43 5.23 -18.86
C SER A 252 -14.45 4.29 -19.48
N ARG A 253 -15.27 4.80 -20.41
CA ARG A 253 -16.31 3.99 -21.08
C ARG A 253 -15.77 3.29 -22.32
N THR A 254 -14.92 3.97 -23.09
CA THR A 254 -14.27 3.39 -24.28
C THR A 254 -12.77 3.30 -24.10
N ARG A 255 -12.12 2.47 -24.94
CA ARG A 255 -10.66 2.31 -24.94
C ARG A 255 -9.97 3.61 -25.37
N GLU A 256 -10.51 4.29 -26.37
CA GLU A 256 -9.95 5.52 -26.93
C GLU A 256 -9.96 6.66 -25.91
N GLU A 257 -11.07 6.83 -25.19
CA GLU A 257 -11.16 7.76 -24.05
C GLU A 257 -10.14 7.38 -22.97
N HIS A 258 -9.98 6.10 -22.68
CA HIS A 258 -9.08 5.63 -21.64
C HIS A 258 -7.62 6.00 -21.92
N LEU A 259 -7.16 5.85 -23.16
CA LEU A 259 -5.80 6.22 -23.55
C LEU A 259 -5.56 7.73 -23.42
N GLN A 260 -6.55 8.55 -23.78
CA GLN A 260 -6.49 10.00 -23.58
C GLN A 260 -6.43 10.36 -22.09
N HIS A 261 -7.27 9.74 -21.27
CA HIS A 261 -7.27 9.95 -19.82
C HIS A 261 -5.96 9.52 -19.16
N LEU A 262 -5.39 8.37 -19.58
CA LEU A 262 -4.08 7.92 -19.10
C LEU A 262 -2.99 8.93 -19.41
N ARG A 263 -2.96 9.46 -20.64
CA ARG A 263 -1.99 10.50 -21.02
C ARG A 263 -2.10 11.73 -20.13
N LEU A 264 -3.32 12.24 -19.91
CA LEU A 264 -3.56 13.39 -19.04
C LEU A 264 -3.07 13.11 -17.59
N VAL A 265 -3.34 11.92 -17.06
CA VAL A 265 -2.92 11.55 -15.70
C VAL A 265 -1.40 11.43 -15.61
N LEU A 266 -0.74 10.81 -16.59
CA LEU A 266 0.72 10.70 -16.63
C LEU A 266 1.40 12.05 -16.82
N ASP A 267 0.83 12.96 -17.61
CA ASP A 267 1.29 14.35 -17.75
C ASP A 267 1.21 15.11 -16.43
N VAL A 268 0.14 14.93 -15.65
CA VAL A 268 0.02 15.49 -14.31
C VAL A 268 1.10 14.94 -13.39
N LEU A 269 1.31 13.61 -13.37
CA LEU A 269 2.34 12.98 -12.55
C LEU A 269 3.73 13.52 -12.89
N ARG A 270 4.06 13.61 -14.18
CA ARG A 270 5.30 14.21 -14.68
C ARG A 270 5.46 15.66 -14.22
N ARG A 271 4.46 16.50 -14.46
CA ARG A 271 4.50 17.94 -14.12
C ARG A 271 4.67 18.17 -12.62
N GLU A 272 3.94 17.40 -11.81
CA GLU A 272 3.97 17.50 -10.35
C GLU A 272 5.14 16.73 -9.73
N GLN A 273 5.98 16.08 -10.54
CA GLN A 273 7.11 15.24 -10.11
C GLN A 273 6.67 14.18 -9.09
N LEU A 274 5.59 13.48 -9.42
CA LEU A 274 5.10 12.31 -8.71
C LEU A 274 5.49 11.05 -9.48
N TYR A 275 6.05 10.07 -8.77
CA TYR A 275 6.64 8.87 -9.36
C TYR A 275 5.83 7.63 -9.00
N ALA A 276 5.53 6.82 -10.00
CA ALA A 276 4.74 5.61 -9.86
C ALA A 276 5.61 4.34 -9.89
N LYS A 277 5.21 3.32 -9.14
CA LYS A 277 5.89 2.03 -9.14
C LYS A 277 5.30 1.14 -10.23
N LEU A 278 5.89 1.19 -11.43
CA LEU A 278 5.39 0.49 -12.63
C LEU A 278 5.00 -0.99 -12.38
N PRO A 279 5.80 -1.83 -11.68
CA PRO A 279 5.43 -3.23 -11.45
C PRO A 279 4.18 -3.48 -10.62
N LYS A 280 3.63 -2.45 -9.98
CA LYS A 280 2.38 -2.51 -9.23
C LYS A 280 1.22 -1.80 -9.92
N CYS A 281 1.48 -1.11 -11.02
CA CYS A 281 0.45 -0.47 -11.81
C CYS A 281 -0.24 -1.52 -12.69
N HIS A 282 -1.52 -1.30 -12.98
CA HIS A 282 -2.31 -2.14 -13.88
C HIS A 282 -2.96 -1.22 -14.90
N TRP A 283 -2.94 -1.63 -16.16
CA TRP A 283 -3.33 -0.77 -17.27
C TRP A 283 -4.47 -1.40 -18.06
N LEU A 284 -5.39 -0.58 -18.57
CA LEU A 284 -6.44 -0.95 -19.52
C LEU A 284 -7.15 -2.28 -19.19
N GLN A 285 -7.51 -2.46 -17.93
CA GLN A 285 -8.17 -3.67 -17.44
C GLN A 285 -9.69 -3.58 -17.65
N PRO A 286 -10.36 -4.67 -18.05
CA PRO A 286 -11.83 -4.73 -18.12
C PRO A 286 -12.49 -4.79 -16.73
N GLN A 287 -11.70 -5.14 -15.70
CA GLN A 287 -12.12 -5.16 -14.31
C GLN A 287 -10.95 -4.83 -13.39
N VAL A 288 -11.23 -4.23 -12.23
CA VAL A 288 -10.19 -3.84 -11.26
C VAL A 288 -10.59 -4.21 -9.84
N GLU A 289 -9.62 -4.69 -9.05
CA GLU A 289 -9.77 -4.76 -7.60
C GLU A 289 -9.42 -3.40 -7.00
N TYR A 290 -10.39 -2.71 -6.43
CA TYR A 290 -10.20 -1.39 -5.83
C TYR A 290 -10.92 -1.30 -4.48
N LEU A 291 -10.19 -0.90 -3.44
CA LEU A 291 -10.68 -0.79 -2.05
C LEU A 291 -11.39 -2.07 -1.53
N GLY A 292 -11.00 -3.23 -2.07
CA GLY A 292 -11.56 -4.54 -1.71
C GLY A 292 -12.86 -4.93 -2.41
N HIS A 293 -13.21 -4.23 -3.48
CA HIS A 293 -14.30 -4.56 -4.39
C HIS A 293 -13.73 -4.87 -5.78
N ILE A 294 -14.41 -5.71 -6.54
CA ILE A 294 -14.13 -5.96 -7.95
C ILE A 294 -15.12 -5.14 -8.77
N ILE A 295 -14.62 -4.18 -9.53
CA ILE A 295 -15.43 -3.34 -10.41
C ILE A 295 -15.26 -3.82 -11.85
N SER A 296 -16.36 -3.97 -12.57
CA SER A 296 -16.38 -4.25 -14.02
C SER A 296 -17.57 -3.55 -14.69
N VAL A 297 -17.73 -3.75 -15.99
CA VAL A 297 -18.90 -3.30 -16.76
C VAL A 297 -20.23 -3.82 -16.19
N ASP A 298 -20.21 -5.01 -15.59
CA ASP A 298 -21.39 -5.63 -14.95
C ASP A 298 -21.76 -4.97 -13.60
N GLY A 299 -20.97 -4.00 -13.15
CA GLY A 299 -21.14 -3.29 -11.90
C GLY A 299 -20.11 -3.68 -10.84
N VAL A 300 -20.45 -3.38 -9.59
CA VAL A 300 -19.56 -3.55 -8.44
C VAL A 300 -19.89 -4.86 -7.74
N ARG A 301 -18.92 -5.77 -7.70
CA ARG A 301 -18.99 -7.04 -6.98
C ARG A 301 -18.00 -7.01 -5.81
N MET A 302 -18.24 -7.84 -4.81
CA MET A 302 -17.29 -7.99 -3.72
C MET A 302 -16.21 -9.00 -4.07
N ASP A 303 -15.00 -8.82 -3.56
CA ASP A 303 -13.92 -9.81 -3.75
C ASP A 303 -14.36 -11.16 -3.16
N PRO A 304 -14.42 -12.25 -3.98
CA PRO A 304 -14.77 -13.59 -3.52
C PRO A 304 -13.92 -14.10 -2.36
N ARG A 305 -12.68 -13.60 -2.21
CA ARG A 305 -11.80 -13.94 -1.09
C ARG A 305 -12.29 -13.37 0.24
N LYS A 306 -12.91 -12.17 0.22
CA LYS A 306 -13.50 -11.56 1.40
C LYS A 306 -14.84 -12.19 1.76
N THR A 307 -15.65 -12.57 0.79
CA THR A 307 -16.89 -13.32 1.04
C THR A 307 -16.62 -14.75 1.51
N ALA A 308 -15.53 -15.39 1.04
CA ALA A 308 -15.09 -16.68 1.55
C ALA A 308 -14.85 -16.66 3.06
N ALA A 309 -14.30 -15.56 3.61
CA ALA A 309 -14.12 -15.43 5.06
C ALA A 309 -15.44 -15.45 5.84
N VAL A 310 -16.55 -15.01 5.25
CA VAL A 310 -17.90 -15.11 5.86
C VAL A 310 -18.46 -16.52 5.70
N ARG A 311 -18.37 -17.07 4.49
CA ARG A 311 -18.86 -18.42 4.15
C ARG A 311 -18.18 -19.48 5.01
N ASP A 312 -16.87 -19.34 5.21
CA ASP A 312 -16.02 -20.29 5.91
C ASP A 312 -15.85 -19.91 7.40
N TRP A 313 -16.61 -18.92 7.90
CA TRP A 313 -16.54 -18.49 9.29
C TRP A 313 -17.06 -19.60 10.23
N PRO A 314 -16.32 -19.98 11.28
CA PRO A 314 -16.79 -20.99 12.22
C PRO A 314 -18.03 -20.51 12.98
N ILE A 315 -18.97 -21.41 13.22
CA ILE A 315 -20.21 -21.10 13.96
C ILE A 315 -19.84 -20.49 15.32
N PRO A 316 -20.25 -19.23 15.62
CA PRO A 316 -19.91 -18.58 16.88
C PRO A 316 -20.43 -19.38 18.08
N THR A 317 -19.56 -19.66 19.04
CA THR A 317 -19.90 -20.43 20.24
C THR A 317 -20.13 -19.55 21.47
N ASN A 318 -19.75 -18.27 21.39
CA ASN A 318 -19.90 -17.31 22.48
C ASN A 318 -20.24 -15.90 21.98
N VAL A 319 -20.62 -15.02 22.92
CA VAL A 319 -21.07 -13.65 22.63
C VAL A 319 -19.97 -12.79 21.99
N GLN A 320 -18.69 -12.99 22.34
CA GLN A 320 -17.60 -12.21 21.74
C GLN A 320 -17.37 -12.59 20.27
N GLU A 321 -17.40 -13.89 19.95
CA GLU A 321 -17.34 -14.40 18.58
C GLU A 321 -18.54 -13.94 17.76
N LEU A 322 -19.75 -13.97 18.34
CA LEU A 322 -20.96 -13.51 17.68
C LEU A 322 -20.86 -12.01 17.35
N ARG A 323 -20.39 -11.17 18.28
CA ARG A 323 -20.17 -9.73 18.03
C ARG A 323 -19.15 -9.49 16.91
N LYS A 324 -18.07 -10.27 16.84
CA LYS A 324 -17.08 -10.18 15.76
C LYS A 324 -17.70 -10.58 14.40
N PHE A 325 -18.48 -11.65 14.37
CA PHE A 325 -19.18 -12.09 13.17
C PHE A 325 -20.22 -11.07 12.69
N LEU A 326 -21.01 -10.49 13.61
CA LEU A 326 -21.97 -9.42 13.30
C LEU A 326 -21.26 -8.15 12.81
N GLY A 327 -20.11 -7.80 13.38
CA GLY A 327 -19.27 -6.70 12.88
C GLY A 327 -18.78 -6.94 11.45
N LEU A 328 -18.33 -8.17 11.15
CA LEU A 328 -17.89 -8.57 9.81
C LEU A 328 -19.06 -8.54 8.80
N THR A 329 -20.19 -9.16 9.12
CA THR A 329 -21.36 -9.22 8.23
C THR A 329 -22.00 -7.85 8.00
N ASN A 330 -21.93 -6.92 8.97
CA ASN A 330 -22.37 -5.54 8.76
C ASN A 330 -21.58 -4.81 7.66
N TYR A 331 -20.29 -5.10 7.48
CA TYR A 331 -19.51 -4.57 6.35
C TYR A 331 -20.04 -5.07 4.99
N PHE A 332 -20.72 -6.22 4.99
CA PHE A 332 -21.22 -6.90 3.79
C PHE A 332 -22.71 -6.67 3.50
N ARG A 333 -23.44 -5.99 4.39
CA ARG A 333 -24.92 -5.86 4.38
C ARG A 333 -25.53 -5.28 3.08
N LYS A 334 -24.76 -4.54 2.29
CA LYS A 334 -25.23 -3.86 1.07
C LYS A 334 -25.29 -4.78 -0.16
N PHE A 335 -24.64 -5.94 -0.12
CA PHE A 335 -24.56 -6.93 -1.21
C PHE A 335 -25.37 -8.18 -0.87
#